data_AF-A0A2H0QW42-F1
#
_entry.id   AF-A0A2H0QW42-F1
#
_cell.length_a   1.000
_cell.length_b   1.000
_cell.length_c   1.000
_cell.angle_alpha   90.00
_cell.angle_beta   90.00
_cell.angle_gamma   90.00
#
_symmetry.space_group_name_H-M   'P 1'
#
loop_
_entity.id
_entity.type
_entity.pdbx_description
1 polymer ?
#
loop_
_entity_poly.entity_id
_entity_poly.type
_entity_poly.pdbx_seq_one_letter_code
_entity_poly.pdbx_strand_id
1 'polypeptide(L)'
;MNAKFKSPFSGDVTQAINPWQWWGEQWGNNSASLINITNYKSEAPATEAAIIEGVAGYGMQLGKIIYALEVVIETLPSSNSLNKEQKDAVKEFKEMAAKIEETKKQKRLQKVCNGNVEQLIAGLKTLKEENKEEYNEVAKRLKAVL
;
A
#
# COMPACT_ATOMS: atom_id res chain seq x y z
N MET A 1 52.46 9.31 -15.70
CA MET A 1 51.24 9.82 -15.03
C MET A 1 50.25 10.23 -16.11
N ASN A 2 49.10 9.58 -16.22
CA ASN A 2 48.01 9.99 -17.12
C ASN A 2 46.69 9.92 -16.32
N ALA A 3 46.18 11.06 -15.89
CA ALA A 3 44.90 11.14 -15.18
C ALA A 3 43.77 11.07 -16.21
N LYS A 4 43.01 9.96 -16.20
CA LYS A 4 41.76 9.84 -16.96
C LYS A 4 40.71 10.73 -16.29
N PHE A 5 40.46 11.88 -16.89
CA PHE A 5 39.29 12.71 -16.58
C PHE A 5 38.02 11.91 -16.92
N LYS A 6 37.27 11.48 -15.90
CA LYS A 6 35.94 10.89 -16.06
C LYS A 6 34.90 12.00 -15.90
N SER A 7 34.22 12.34 -17.00
CA SER A 7 33.09 13.26 -17.02
C SER A 7 31.89 12.65 -16.26
N PRO A 8 31.15 13.42 -15.44
CA PRO A 8 30.04 12.94 -14.60
C PRO A 8 28.79 12.50 -15.40
N PHE A 9 28.85 12.48 -16.73
CA PHE A 9 27.78 12.02 -17.61
C PHE A 9 28.12 10.75 -18.40
N SER A 10 29.20 10.02 -18.04
CA SER A 10 29.46 8.69 -18.60
C SER A 10 28.45 7.70 -18.04
N GLY A 11 27.34 7.56 -18.74
CA GLY A 11 26.16 6.80 -18.36
C GLY A 11 26.48 5.40 -17.87
N ASP A 12 26.02 5.14 -16.65
CA ASP A 12 25.18 3.98 -16.35
C ASP A 12 24.29 4.40 -15.18
N VAL A 13 23.30 5.21 -15.50
CA VAL A 13 22.25 5.59 -14.56
C VAL A 13 21.04 4.73 -14.91
N THR A 14 21.21 3.40 -14.80
CA THR A 14 20.10 2.49 -14.55
C THR A 14 19.59 2.75 -13.13
N GLN A 15 19.10 3.97 -12.89
CA GLN A 15 18.16 4.24 -11.81
C GLN A 15 16.86 3.55 -12.22
N ALA A 16 16.81 2.23 -12.03
CA ALA A 16 15.59 1.47 -12.07
C ALA A 16 14.76 1.92 -10.86
N ILE A 17 14.13 3.09 -10.98
CA ILE A 17 13.02 3.49 -10.13
C ILE A 17 11.92 2.50 -10.48
N ASN A 18 11.81 1.44 -9.68
CA ASN A 18 10.70 0.52 -9.75
C ASN A 18 9.67 0.95 -8.70
N PRO A 19 8.76 1.89 -9.03
CA PRO A 19 7.77 2.38 -8.08
C PRO A 19 6.85 1.26 -7.56
N TRP A 20 6.83 0.11 -8.24
CA TRP A 20 6.06 -1.07 -7.86
C TRP A 20 6.64 -1.82 -6.66
N GLN A 21 7.97 -1.82 -6.46
CA GLN A 21 8.57 -2.41 -5.26
C GLN A 21 8.20 -1.61 -4.01
N TRP A 22 8.20 -0.27 -4.11
CA TRP A 22 7.77 0.61 -3.04
C TRP A 22 6.29 0.42 -2.71
N TRP A 23 5.45 0.13 -3.70
CA TRP A 23 4.03 -0.19 -3.47
C TRP A 23 3.82 -1.42 -2.57
N GLY A 24 4.64 -2.47 -2.75
CA GLY A 24 4.56 -3.71 -1.99
C GLY A 24 4.97 -3.54 -0.52
N GLU A 25 6.06 -2.81 -0.28
CA GLU A 25 6.67 -2.61 1.04
C GLU A 25 5.89 -1.59 1.89
N GLN A 26 5.41 -0.50 1.29
CA GLN A 26 4.75 0.61 2.00
C GLN A 26 3.36 0.25 2.55
N TRP A 27 2.61 -0.60 1.84
CA TRP A 27 1.25 -0.93 2.26
C TRP A 27 1.18 -2.09 3.27
N GLY A 28 2.31 -2.78 3.52
CA GLY A 28 2.41 -4.07 4.26
C GLY A 28 2.55 -3.94 5.75
N ASN A 29 3.11 -2.83 6.20
CA ASN A 29 3.39 -2.59 7.59
C ASN A 29 2.36 -1.59 8.11
N ASN A 30 1.35 -2.12 8.81
CA ASN A 30 0.39 -1.35 9.58
C ASN A 30 1.11 -0.58 10.68
N SER A 31 1.63 0.56 10.32
CA SER A 31 1.90 1.62 11.26
C SER A 31 1.61 2.92 10.52
N ALA A 32 0.71 3.71 11.11
CA ALA A 32 0.61 5.14 10.90
C ALA A 32 1.93 5.82 11.35
N SER A 33 3.06 5.36 10.84
CA SER A 33 4.40 5.81 11.14
C SER A 33 4.94 6.40 9.87
N LEU A 34 4.89 7.72 9.76
CA LEU A 34 6.10 8.52 9.62
C LEU A 34 7.23 7.84 8.85
N ILE A 35 6.97 7.35 7.63
CA ILE A 35 8.03 7.31 6.65
C ILE A 35 8.20 8.77 6.30
N ASN A 36 9.00 9.43 7.12
CA ASN A 36 9.83 10.52 6.67
C ASN A 36 10.52 9.98 5.41
N ILE A 37 9.93 10.28 4.26
CA ILE A 37 10.59 10.16 2.96
C ILE A 37 11.65 11.27 2.97
N THR A 38 12.63 11.17 3.86
CA THR A 38 13.71 12.14 4.06
C THR A 38 14.73 12.11 2.93
N ASN A 39 14.48 11.32 1.87
CA ASN A 39 15.35 11.21 0.70
C ASN A 39 14.79 11.87 -0.58
N TYR A 40 13.66 12.58 -0.52
CA TYR A 40 13.26 13.45 -1.61
C TYR A 40 13.70 14.88 -1.33
N LYS A 41 14.35 15.52 -2.33
CA LYS A 41 14.52 16.97 -2.39
C LYS A 41 13.14 17.61 -2.56
N SER A 42 12.34 17.66 -1.49
CA SER A 42 11.19 18.56 -1.44
C SER A 42 11.72 19.97 -1.20
N GLU A 43 11.32 20.90 -2.06
CA GLU A 43 11.68 22.32 -1.90
C GLU A 43 11.07 22.93 -0.62
N ALA A 44 10.03 22.30 -0.07
CA ALA A 44 9.36 22.72 1.17
C ALA A 44 8.86 21.52 2.01
N PRO A 45 9.74 20.81 2.74
CA PRO A 45 9.38 19.60 3.49
C PRO A 45 8.29 19.79 4.55
N ALA A 46 8.26 20.95 5.21
CA ALA A 46 7.24 21.26 6.22
C ALA A 46 5.83 21.39 5.62
N THR A 47 5.74 21.92 4.39
CA THR A 47 4.46 22.01 3.67
C THR A 47 3.99 20.63 3.27
N GLU A 48 4.90 19.80 2.78
CA GLU A 48 4.59 18.43 2.37
C GLU A 48 4.10 17.57 3.54
N ALA A 49 4.76 17.67 4.70
CA ALA A 49 4.32 16.98 5.91
C ALA A 49 2.90 17.40 6.32
N ALA A 50 2.61 18.71 6.31
CA ALA A 50 1.28 19.22 6.63
C ALA A 50 0.19 18.70 5.67
N ILE A 51 0.51 18.52 4.39
CA ILE A 51 -0.42 17.94 3.39
C ILE A 51 -0.67 16.46 3.68
N ILE A 52 0.39 15.69 3.94
CA ILE A 52 0.28 14.25 4.21
C ILE A 52 -0.52 13.99 5.50
N GLU A 53 -0.26 14.77 6.55
CA GLU A 53 -0.91 14.63 7.85
C GLU A 53 -2.34 15.17 7.86
N GLY A 54 -2.57 16.33 7.25
CA GLY A 54 -3.84 17.06 7.34
C GLY A 54 -4.84 16.79 6.22
N VAL A 55 -4.37 16.36 5.04
CA VAL A 55 -5.23 16.22 3.85
C VAL A 55 -5.38 14.76 3.45
N ALA A 56 -4.29 14.14 3.01
CA ALA A 56 -4.26 12.76 2.56
C ALA A 56 -2.83 12.28 2.38
N GLY A 57 -2.50 11.10 2.89
CA GLY A 57 -1.24 10.44 2.53
C GLY A 57 -1.17 10.09 1.04
N TYR A 58 0.03 9.95 0.49
CA TYR A 58 0.23 9.71 -0.95
C TYR A 58 -0.53 8.50 -1.49
N GLY A 59 -0.65 7.42 -0.71
CA GLY A 59 -1.43 6.25 -1.12
C GLY A 59 -2.92 6.56 -1.35
N MET A 60 -3.48 7.50 -0.59
CA MET A 60 -4.85 7.98 -0.77
C MET A 60 -4.96 8.92 -1.97
N GLN A 61 -4.01 9.85 -2.13
CA GLN A 61 -3.97 10.75 -3.29
C GLN A 61 -3.87 9.97 -4.60
N LEU A 62 -2.95 9.01 -4.69
CA LEU A 62 -2.78 8.14 -5.86
C LEU A 62 -4.02 7.26 -6.09
N GLY A 63 -4.66 6.75 -5.03
CA GLY A 63 -5.93 6.03 -5.16
C GLY A 63 -7.04 6.88 -5.81
N LYS A 64 -7.10 8.17 -5.49
CA LYS A 64 -8.04 9.11 -6.13
C LYS A 64 -7.71 9.35 -7.60
N ILE A 65 -6.42 9.45 -7.94
CA ILE A 65 -5.96 9.61 -9.32
C ILE A 65 -6.30 8.36 -10.15
N ILE A 66 -6.02 7.16 -9.62
CA ILE A 66 -6.36 5.89 -10.29
C ILE A 66 -7.85 5.86 -10.59
N TYR A 67 -8.69 6.12 -9.59
CA TYR A 67 -10.14 6.13 -9.75
C TYR A 67 -10.61 7.16 -10.79
N ALA A 68 -10.09 8.39 -10.75
CA ALA A 68 -10.45 9.41 -11.73
C ALA A 68 -10.07 9.00 -13.16
N LEU A 69 -8.89 8.39 -13.34
CA LEU A 69 -8.45 7.89 -14.65
C LEU A 69 -9.28 6.69 -15.13
N GLU A 70 -9.67 5.78 -14.24
CA GLU A 70 -10.60 4.68 -14.59
C GLU A 70 -11.90 5.23 -15.15
N VAL A 71 -12.50 6.23 -14.47
CA VAL A 71 -13.73 6.89 -14.93
C VAL A 71 -13.51 7.53 -16.31
N VAL A 72 -12.42 8.26 -16.50
CA VAL A 72 -12.10 8.87 -17.81
C VAL A 72 -11.99 7.81 -18.89
N ILE A 73 -11.25 6.72 -18.64
CA ILE A 73 -11.08 5.61 -19.58
C ILE A 73 -12.42 4.95 -19.93
N GLU A 74 -13.30 4.78 -18.96
CA GLU A 74 -14.64 4.20 -19.16
C GLU A 74 -15.56 5.11 -19.98
N THR A 75 -15.36 6.43 -19.91
CA THR A 75 -16.14 7.41 -20.67
C THR A 75 -15.64 7.66 -22.10
N LEU A 76 -14.48 7.09 -22.50
CA LEU A 76 -13.95 7.28 -23.84
C LEU A 76 -14.89 6.67 -24.90
N PRO A 77 -15.25 7.41 -25.96
CA PRO A 77 -16.10 6.89 -27.03
C PRO A 77 -15.38 5.72 -27.72
N SER A 78 -16.04 4.56 -27.73
CA SER A 78 -15.68 3.26 -28.33
C SER A 78 -14.20 3.03 -28.59
N SER A 79 -13.64 2.00 -27.95
CA SER A 79 -12.24 1.52 -28.05
C SER A 79 -11.63 1.41 -29.46
N ASN A 80 -12.41 1.56 -30.53
CA ASN A 80 -11.94 1.69 -31.91
C ASN A 80 -11.22 3.01 -32.22
N SER A 81 -11.34 4.04 -31.39
CA SER A 81 -10.61 5.32 -31.54
C SER A 81 -9.15 5.24 -31.08
N LEU A 82 -8.81 4.25 -30.24
CA LEU A 82 -7.47 4.04 -29.73
C LEU A 82 -6.63 3.20 -30.68
N ASN A 83 -5.40 3.65 -30.93
CA ASN A 83 -4.39 2.84 -31.60
C ASN A 83 -3.95 1.67 -30.69
N LYS A 84 -3.16 0.75 -31.24
CA LYS A 84 -2.72 -0.45 -30.50
C LYS A 84 -1.95 -0.09 -29.22
N GLU A 85 -1.01 0.84 -29.30
CA GLU A 85 -0.18 1.27 -28.17
C GLU A 85 -1.02 1.88 -27.05
N GLN A 86 -2.00 2.71 -27.39
CA GLN A 86 -2.94 3.30 -26.44
C GLN A 86 -3.83 2.24 -25.75
N LYS A 87 -4.26 1.21 -26.50
CA LYS A 87 -5.01 0.08 -25.94
C LYS A 87 -4.16 -0.73 -24.96
N ASP A 88 -2.90 -0.97 -25.33
CA ASP A 88 -1.96 -1.71 -24.48
C ASP A 88 -1.68 -0.92 -23.18
N ALA A 89 -1.45 0.40 -23.26
CA ALA A 89 -1.26 1.25 -22.09
C ALA A 89 -2.49 1.27 -21.15
N VAL A 90 -3.71 1.37 -21.71
CA VAL A 90 -4.95 1.29 -20.91
C VAL A 90 -5.10 -0.08 -20.24
N LYS A 91 -4.74 -1.16 -20.95
CA LYS A 91 -4.78 -2.51 -20.41
C LYS A 91 -3.80 -2.67 -19.24
N GLU A 92 -2.55 -2.26 -19.42
CA GLU A 92 -1.52 -2.32 -18.38
C GLU A 92 -1.93 -1.53 -17.13
N PHE A 93 -2.48 -0.32 -17.33
CA PHE A 93 -3.02 0.49 -16.24
C PHE A 93 -4.14 -0.23 -15.47
N LYS A 94 -5.11 -0.83 -16.17
CA LYS A 94 -6.21 -1.56 -15.53
C LYS A 94 -5.73 -2.80 -14.77
N GLU A 95 -4.81 -3.57 -15.34
CA GLU A 95 -4.23 -4.74 -14.68
C GLU A 95 -3.49 -4.36 -13.40
N MET A 96 -2.74 -3.26 -13.44
CA MET A 96 -2.04 -2.70 -12.30
C MET A 96 -3.01 -2.20 -11.22
N ALA A 97 -4.04 -1.43 -11.59
CA ALA A 97 -5.08 -0.94 -10.67
C ALA A 97 -5.79 -2.12 -9.95
N ALA A 98 -6.11 -3.19 -10.68
CA ALA A 98 -6.71 -4.39 -10.10
C ALA A 98 -5.79 -5.08 -9.08
N LYS A 99 -4.49 -5.25 -9.38
CA LYS A 99 -3.50 -5.82 -8.45
C LYS A 99 -3.35 -4.99 -7.18
N ILE A 100 -3.41 -3.67 -7.31
CA ILE A 100 -3.38 -2.74 -6.19
C ILE A 100 -4.58 -2.98 -5.26
N GLU A 101 -5.79 -3.04 -5.81
CA GLU A 101 -7.01 -3.27 -5.02
C GLU A 101 -7.03 -4.67 -4.38
N GLU A 102 -6.56 -5.70 -5.08
CA GLU A 102 -6.41 -7.04 -4.52
C GLU A 102 -5.45 -7.04 -3.32
N THR A 103 -4.28 -6.39 -3.46
CA THR A 103 -3.30 -6.28 -2.39
C THR A 103 -3.88 -5.55 -1.17
N LYS A 104 -4.63 -4.47 -1.39
CA LYS A 104 -5.34 -3.75 -0.30
C LYS A 104 -6.34 -4.64 0.41
N LYS A 105 -7.12 -5.40 -0.36
CA LYS A 105 -8.12 -6.34 0.20
C LYS A 105 -7.45 -7.42 1.03
N GLN A 106 -6.38 -8.04 0.53
CA GLN A 106 -5.61 -9.06 1.26
C GLN A 106 -5.04 -8.53 2.57
N LYS A 107 -4.41 -7.34 2.55
CA LYS A 107 -3.83 -6.75 3.75
C LYS A 107 -4.89 -6.31 4.77
N ARG A 108 -6.05 -5.85 4.31
CA ARG A 108 -7.20 -5.58 5.18
C ARG A 108 -7.68 -6.85 5.87
N LEU A 109 -7.81 -7.95 5.13
CA LEU A 109 -8.19 -9.25 5.69
C LEU A 109 -7.15 -9.76 6.70
N GLN A 110 -5.86 -9.66 6.37
CA GLN A 110 -4.77 -10.04 7.26
C GLN A 110 -4.79 -9.24 8.57
N LYS A 111 -5.05 -7.92 8.51
CA LYS A 111 -5.17 -7.08 9.71
C LYS A 111 -6.33 -7.51 10.60
N VAL A 112 -7.50 -7.81 10.01
CA VAL A 112 -8.69 -8.27 10.74
C VAL A 112 -8.41 -9.62 11.39
N CYS A 113 -7.79 -10.56 10.69
CA CYS A 113 -7.48 -11.88 11.25
C CYS A 113 -6.43 -11.77 12.36
N ASN A 114 -5.30 -11.10 12.13
CA ASN A 114 -4.20 -11.12 13.11
C ASN A 114 -4.47 -10.21 14.31
N GLY A 115 -4.97 -8.99 14.09
CA GLY A 115 -5.21 -8.04 15.19
C GLY A 115 -6.27 -8.53 16.16
N ASN A 116 -7.37 -9.10 15.65
CA ASN A 116 -8.44 -9.59 16.49
C ASN A 116 -8.08 -10.91 17.17
N VAL A 117 -7.28 -11.78 16.51
CA VAL A 117 -6.81 -13.03 17.12
C VAL A 117 -5.85 -12.76 18.27
N GLU A 118 -4.91 -11.82 18.13
CA GLU A 118 -4.01 -11.46 19.23
C GLU A 118 -4.76 -10.85 20.42
N GLN A 119 -5.73 -9.97 20.15
CA GLN A 119 -6.59 -9.41 21.20
C GLN A 119 -7.45 -10.48 21.88
N LEU A 120 -7.99 -11.43 21.12
CA LEU A 120 -8.74 -12.57 21.64
C LEU A 120 -7.84 -13.46 22.51
N ILE A 121 -6.63 -13.78 22.06
CA ILE A 121 -5.66 -14.58 22.82
C ILE A 121 -5.29 -13.87 24.13
N ALA A 122 -5.03 -12.57 24.08
CA ALA A 122 -4.73 -11.77 25.27
C ALA A 122 -5.91 -11.76 26.25
N GLY A 123 -7.13 -11.52 25.77
CA GLY A 123 -8.34 -11.56 26.59
C GLY A 123 -8.57 -12.92 27.24
N LEU A 124 -8.38 -14.01 26.49
CA LEU A 124 -8.49 -15.38 27.02
C LEU A 124 -7.42 -15.69 28.07
N LYS A 125 -6.20 -15.16 27.94
CA LYS A 125 -5.15 -15.31 28.95
C LYS A 125 -5.53 -14.59 30.25
N THR A 126 -5.97 -13.34 30.17
CA THR A 126 -6.44 -12.57 31.34
C THR A 126 -7.63 -13.27 32.02
N LEU A 127 -8.62 -13.70 31.23
CA LEU A 127 -9.79 -14.41 31.75
C LEU A 127 -9.41 -15.72 32.46
N LYS A 128 -8.41 -16.45 31.95
CA LYS A 128 -7.90 -17.68 32.59
C LYS A 128 -7.25 -17.41 33.95
N GLU A 129 -6.65 -16.24 34.13
CA GLU A 129 -5.97 -15.82 35.37
C GLU A 129 -6.97 -15.28 36.40
N GLU A 130 -7.96 -14.49 35.97
CA GLU A 130 -8.90 -13.80 36.85
C GLU A 130 -10.20 -14.60 37.11
N ASN A 131 -10.72 -15.33 36.11
CA ASN A 131 -11.99 -16.06 36.21
C ASN A 131 -12.00 -17.37 35.38
N LYS A 132 -11.57 -18.46 36.02
CA LYS A 132 -11.45 -19.78 35.38
C LYS A 132 -12.78 -20.38 34.91
N GLU A 133 -13.90 -20.08 35.56
CA GLU A 133 -15.20 -20.62 35.16
C GLU A 133 -15.67 -19.99 33.85
N GLU A 134 -15.58 -18.67 33.74
CA GLU A 134 -15.94 -17.92 32.54
C GLU A 134 -15.00 -18.26 31.36
N TYR A 135 -13.71 -18.47 31.64
CA TYR A 135 -12.77 -19.00 30.65
C TYR A 135 -13.20 -20.36 30.09
N ASN A 136 -13.61 -21.29 30.95
CA ASN A 136 -14.04 -22.61 30.51
C ASN A 136 -15.32 -22.53 29.65
N GLU A 137 -16.22 -21.61 29.98
CA GLU A 137 -17.43 -21.39 29.19
C GLU A 137 -17.12 -20.82 27.80
N VAL A 138 -16.31 -19.75 27.74
CA VAL A 138 -15.90 -19.13 26.47
C VAL A 138 -15.09 -20.11 25.63
N ALA A 139 -14.18 -20.89 26.23
CA ALA A 139 -13.42 -21.93 25.54
C ALA A 139 -14.32 -23.04 24.98
N LYS A 140 -15.38 -23.42 25.71
CA LYS A 140 -16.38 -24.40 25.22
C LYS A 140 -17.15 -23.86 24.02
N ARG A 141 -17.55 -22.58 24.05
CA ARG A 141 -18.23 -21.92 22.92
C ARG A 141 -17.33 -21.82 21.70
N LEU A 142 -16.06 -21.44 21.87
CA LEU A 142 -15.08 -21.37 20.78
C LEU A 142 -14.83 -22.73 20.14
N LYS A 143 -14.72 -23.81 20.95
CA LYS A 143 -14.58 -25.18 20.46
C LYS A 143 -15.78 -25.71 19.67
N ALA A 144 -16.96 -25.09 19.80
CA ALA A 144 -18.14 -25.48 19.04
C ALA A 144 -18.18 -24.85 17.63
N VAL A 145 -17.36 -23.83 17.38
CA VAL A 145 -17.32 -23.07 16.12
C VAL A 145 -16.08 -23.44 15.27
N LEU A 146 -15.01 -23.92 15.91
CA LEU A 146 -13.81 -24.46 15.27
C LEU A 146 -13.97 -25.95 14.90
#